data_AF-U3U2U6-F1
#
_entry.id   AF-U3U2U6-F1
#
_cell.length_a   1.000
_cell.length_b   1.000
_cell.length_c   1.000
_cell.angle_alpha   90.00
_cell.angle_beta   90.00
_cell.angle_gamma   90.00
#
_symmetry.space_group_name_H-M   'P 1'
#
loop_
_entity.id
_entity.type
_entity.pdbx_description
1 polymer ?
#
loop_
_entity_poly.entity_id
_entity_poly.type
_entity_poly.pdbx_seq_one_letter_code
_entity_poly.pdbx_strand_id
1 'polypeptide(L)'
;MWADDIGERIRQQLQQDQIDTAPVETVAEEATGVAMIFVNGEGENNIGIYSGANAALTPACVECHQQVIRSADALLMQLESPLDSVLTAARIARASHT
;
A
#
# COMPACT_ATOMS: atom_id res chain seq x y z
N MET A 1 -7.22 -1.94 -0.71
CA MET A 1 -7.84 -2.82 0.32
C MET A 1 -9.13 -3.40 -0.23
N TRP A 2 -9.65 -4.51 0.29
CA TRP A 2 -11.00 -4.99 -0.06
C TRP A 2 -12.08 -4.21 0.72
N ALA A 3 -13.34 -4.31 0.29
CA ALA A 3 -14.50 -3.77 0.99
C ALA A 3 -15.05 -4.75 2.05
N ASP A 4 -14.16 -5.45 2.76
CA ASP A 4 -14.53 -6.35 3.84
C ASP A 4 -14.35 -5.70 5.22
N ASP A 5 -14.89 -6.34 6.26
CA ASP A 5 -14.75 -5.90 7.64
C ASP A 5 -13.29 -5.62 8.03
N ILE A 6 -12.34 -6.39 7.48
CA ILE A 6 -10.91 -6.20 7.74
C ILE A 6 -10.42 -4.90 7.08
N GLY A 7 -10.72 -4.68 5.80
CA GLY A 7 -10.36 -3.46 5.07
C GLY A 7 -10.94 -2.20 5.71
N GLU A 8 -12.21 -2.25 6.15
CA GLU A 8 -12.84 -1.13 6.86
C GLU A 8 -12.17 -0.83 8.21
N ARG A 9 -11.89 -1.87 9.01
CA ARG A 9 -11.21 -1.70 10.30
C ARG A 9 -9.82 -1.10 10.15
N ILE A 10 -9.03 -1.57 9.18
CA ILE A 10 -7.68 -1.03 8.94
C ILE A 10 -7.78 0.44 8.52
N ARG A 11 -8.72 0.81 7.63
CA ARG A 11 -8.93 2.21 7.24
C ARG A 11 -9.25 3.09 8.43
N GLN A 12 -10.15 2.66 9.31
CA GLN A 12 -10.50 3.39 10.53
C GLN A 12 -9.30 3.53 11.47
N GLN A 13 -8.49 2.47 11.64
CA GLN A 13 -7.29 2.51 12.47
C GLN A 13 -6.27 3.52 11.93
N LEU A 14 -6.00 3.51 10.62
CA LEU A 14 -5.09 4.47 9.98
C LEU A 14 -5.56 5.92 10.18
N GLN A 15 -6.86 6.18 10.13
CA GLN A 15 -7.43 7.50 10.41
C GLN A 15 -7.23 7.92 11.88
N GLN A 16 -7.35 6.98 12.82
CA GLN A 16 -7.06 7.23 14.24
C GLN A 16 -5.58 7.54 14.46
N ASP A 17 -4.69 6.92 13.68
CA ASP A 17 -3.25 7.17 13.68
C ASP A 17 -2.86 8.45 12.90
N GLN A 18 -3.85 9.27 12.51
CA GLN A 18 -3.69 10.55 11.82
C GLN A 18 -3.08 10.43 10.42
N ILE A 19 -3.26 9.29 9.76
CA ILE A 19 -2.85 9.07 8.37
C ILE A 19 -4.01 9.48 7.45
N ASP A 20 -3.71 10.31 6.44
CA ASP A 20 -4.67 10.60 5.38
C ASP A 20 -4.93 9.34 4.55
N THR A 21 -6.19 8.89 4.55
CA THR A 21 -6.63 7.68 3.86
C THR A 21 -7.41 7.98 2.58
N ALA A 22 -7.51 9.25 2.16
CA ALA A 22 -8.14 9.62 0.90
C ALA A 22 -7.52 8.90 -0.32
N PRO A 23 -6.19 8.67 -0.40
CA PRO A 23 -5.58 7.93 -1.50
C PRO A 23 -5.72 6.39 -1.39
N VAL A 24 -6.27 5.85 -0.30
CA VAL A 24 -6.41 4.40 -0.13
C VAL A 24 -7.62 3.91 -0.90
N GLU A 25 -7.38 3.14 -1.97
CA GLU A 25 -8.44 2.60 -2.82
C GLU A 25 -9.01 1.27 -2.33
N THR A 26 -10.29 1.06 -2.66
CA THR A 26 -11.01 -0.19 -2.40
C THR A 26 -11.12 -0.98 -3.71
N VAL A 27 -10.69 -2.25 -3.69
CA VAL A 27 -10.66 -3.16 -4.85
C VAL A 27 -11.80 -4.16 -4.66
N ALA A 28 -12.82 -4.15 -5.53
CA ALA A 28 -14.06 -4.89 -5.30
C ALA A 28 -13.92 -6.43 -5.36
N GLU A 29 -12.99 -6.94 -6.18
CA GLU A 29 -12.89 -8.36 -6.51
C GLU A 29 -11.68 -9.08 -5.87
N GLU A 30 -10.92 -8.41 -5.01
CA GLU A 30 -9.73 -9.00 -4.38
C GLU A 30 -9.69 -8.77 -2.88
N ALA A 31 -9.41 -9.83 -2.13
CA ALA A 31 -9.32 -9.77 -0.67
C ALA A 31 -8.14 -8.90 -0.22
N THR A 32 -8.23 -8.33 0.98
CA THR A 32 -7.12 -7.58 1.58
C THR A 32 -5.90 -8.52 1.72
N GLY A 33 -4.69 -8.02 1.44
CA GLY A 33 -3.47 -8.81 1.56
C GLY A 33 -3.28 -9.36 2.97
N VAL A 34 -2.78 -10.59 3.08
CA VAL A 34 -2.61 -11.29 4.36
C VAL A 34 -1.18 -11.78 4.50
N ALA A 35 -0.62 -11.60 5.69
CA ALA A 35 0.65 -12.21 6.09
C ALA A 35 0.39 -13.29 7.15
N MET A 36 0.90 -14.49 6.90
CA MET A 36 0.94 -15.60 7.85
C MET A 36 2.31 -15.61 8.51
N ILE A 37 2.37 -15.27 9.80
CA ILE A 37 3.62 -15.15 10.55
C ILE A 37 3.73 -16.31 11.53
N PHE A 38 4.76 -17.14 11.37
CA PHE A 38 5.11 -18.21 12.30
C PHE A 38 6.33 -17.79 13.11
N VAL A 39 6.26 -17.94 14.43
CA VAL A 39 7.37 -17.61 15.35
C VAL A 39 7.81 -18.88 16.07
N ASN A 40 9.10 -19.23 15.99
CA ASN A 40 9.62 -20.41 16.69
C ASN A 40 9.98 -20.09 18.15
N GLY A 41 10.36 -21.12 18.92
CA GLY A 41 10.72 -20.95 20.33
C GLY A 41 11.99 -20.13 20.59
N GLU A 42 12.78 -19.86 19.54
CA GLU A 42 13.99 -19.03 19.59
C GLU A 42 13.71 -17.57 19.21
N GLY A 43 12.48 -17.26 18.78
CA GLY A 43 12.04 -15.92 18.38
C GLY A 43 12.26 -15.60 16.89
N GLU A 44 12.61 -16.58 16.05
CA GLU A 44 12.71 -16.38 14.61
C GLU A 44 11.33 -16.38 13.95
N ASN A 45 11.14 -15.49 12.98
CA ASN A 45 9.89 -15.33 12.24
C ASN A 45 10.00 -15.88 10.82
N ASN A 46 9.01 -16.67 10.39
CA ASN A 46 8.79 -17.05 9.00
C ASN A 46 7.48 -16.44 8.50
N ILE A 47 7.52 -15.75 7.36
CA ILE A 47 6.38 -14.98 6.86
C ILE A 47 5.98 -15.49 5.47
N GLY A 48 4.75 -15.99 5.35
CA GLY A 48 4.11 -16.25 4.06
C GLY A 48 3.16 -15.10 3.71
N ILE A 49 3.31 -14.51 2.51
CA ILE A 49 2.52 -13.36 2.08
C ILE A 49 1.58 -13.75 0.95
N TYR A 50 0.32 -13.36 1.08
CA TYR A 50 -0.64 -13.29 -0.01
C TYR A 50 -0.94 -11.83 -0.33
N SER A 51 -0.55 -11.39 -1.53
CA SER A 51 -0.61 -9.97 -1.90
C SER A 51 -2.04 -9.40 -1.96
N GLY A 52 -3.02 -10.20 -2.37
CA GLY A 52 -4.42 -9.77 -2.52
C GLY A 52 -4.55 -8.42 -3.24
N ALA A 53 -5.37 -7.52 -2.69
CA ALA A 53 -5.60 -6.17 -3.20
C ALA A 53 -4.32 -5.31 -3.35
N ASN A 54 -3.21 -5.63 -2.69
CA ASN A 54 -1.95 -4.89 -2.88
C ASN A 54 -1.37 -5.11 -4.29
N ALA A 55 -1.62 -6.27 -4.90
CA ALA A 55 -1.22 -6.54 -6.28
C ALA A 55 -1.99 -5.69 -7.31
N ALA A 56 -3.14 -5.14 -6.92
CA ALA A 56 -3.95 -4.27 -7.77
C ALA A 56 -3.51 -2.79 -7.74
N LEU A 57 -2.45 -2.44 -6.99
CA LEU A 57 -1.84 -1.12 -7.09
C LEU A 57 -1.10 -1.01 -8.42
N THR A 58 -1.78 -0.52 -9.46
CA THR A 58 -1.23 -0.41 -10.82
C THR A 58 -0.56 0.95 -11.08
N PRO A 59 0.25 1.09 -12.13
CA PRO A 59 0.77 2.40 -12.55
C PRO A 59 -0.33 3.44 -12.81
N ALA A 60 -1.48 3.02 -13.34
CA ALA A 60 -2.61 3.91 -13.57
C ALA A 60 -3.18 4.47 -12.26
N CYS A 61 -3.30 3.64 -11.21
CA CYS A 61 -3.68 4.11 -9.87
C CYS A 61 -2.69 5.17 -9.36
N VAL A 62 -1.38 4.94 -9.54
CA VAL A 62 -0.35 5.91 -9.14
C VAL A 62 -0.50 7.24 -9.91
N GLU A 63 -0.76 7.19 -11.22
CA GLU A 63 -0.95 8.38 -12.05
C GLU A 63 -2.20 9.18 -11.65
N CYS A 64 -3.28 8.51 -11.26
CA CYS A 64 -4.48 9.15 -10.72
C CYS A 64 -4.18 9.99 -9.47
N HIS A 65 -3.26 9.53 -8.62
CA HIS A 65 -2.84 10.22 -7.38
C HIS A 65 -1.54 11.03 -7.53
N GLN A 66 -1.07 11.27 -8.76
CA GLN A 66 0.23 11.92 -8.99
C GLN A 66 0.37 13.26 -8.27
N GLN A 67 -0.72 14.03 -8.12
CA GLN A 67 -0.66 15.35 -7.47
C GLN A 67 -0.29 15.25 -5.99
N VAL A 68 -0.75 14.21 -5.30
CA VAL A 68 -0.38 13.94 -3.90
C VAL A 68 1.13 13.76 -3.80
N ILE A 69 1.70 12.95 -4.71
CA ILE A 69 3.14 12.72 -4.79
C ILE A 69 3.87 14.04 -5.08
N ARG A 70 3.44 14.81 -6.10
CA ARG A 70 4.10 16.07 -6.49
C ARG A 70 4.13 17.12 -5.38
N SER A 71 3.12 17.12 -4.52
CA SER A 71 2.99 18.10 -3.42
C SER A 71 3.73 17.69 -2.15
N ALA A 72 4.25 16.46 -2.06
CA ALA A 72 4.91 15.96 -0.87
C ALA A 72 6.39 16.39 -0.82
N ASP A 73 6.94 16.48 0.38
CA ASP A 73 8.36 16.75 0.61
C ASP A 73 9.24 15.49 0.48
N ALA A 74 8.64 14.31 0.64
CA ALA A 74 9.30 13.02 0.52
C ALA A 74 8.31 11.92 0.14
N LEU A 75 8.79 10.90 -0.58
CA LEU A 75 8.04 9.68 -0.88
C LEU A 75 8.73 8.44 -0.28
N LEU A 76 8.02 7.73 0.61
CA LEU A 76 8.46 6.46 1.19
C LEU A 76 7.73 5.29 0.51
N MET A 77 8.47 4.25 0.12
CA MET A 77 7.93 3.04 -0.54
C MET A 77 8.64 1.78 -0.06
N GLN A 78 7.98 0.63 -0.23
CA GLN A 78 8.48 -0.71 0.04
C GLN A 78 8.30 -1.61 -1.19
N LEU A 79 8.80 -2.86 -1.15
CA LEU A 79 8.73 -3.83 -2.25
C LEU A 79 7.60 -4.87 -2.10
N GLU A 80 6.55 -4.54 -1.34
CA GLU A 80 5.34 -5.37 -1.23
C GLU A 80 4.24 -4.96 -2.23
N SER A 81 4.56 -4.03 -3.13
CA SER A 81 3.71 -3.56 -4.22
C SER A 81 4.30 -3.94 -5.58
N PRO A 82 3.50 -3.99 -6.67
CA PRO A 82 4.01 -4.22 -8.01
C PRO A 82 5.15 -3.26 -8.37
N LEU A 83 6.27 -3.81 -8.85
CA LEU A 83 7.49 -3.04 -9.10
C LEU A 83 7.26 -1.92 -10.13
N ASP A 84 6.44 -2.15 -11.13
CA ASP A 84 6.11 -1.13 -12.15
C ASP A 84 5.44 0.10 -11.53
N SER A 85 4.59 -0.09 -10.51
CA SER A 85 3.93 0.99 -9.79
C SER A 85 4.91 1.78 -8.91
N VAL A 86 5.82 1.07 -8.23
CA VAL A 86 6.91 1.68 -7.47
C VAL A 86 7.79 2.54 -8.38
N LEU A 87 8.15 2.02 -9.56
CA LEU A 87 8.95 2.76 -10.55
C LEU A 87 8.21 3.99 -11.09
N THR A 88 6.91 3.88 -11.36
CA THR A 88 6.10 5.01 -11.80
C THR A 88 6.03 6.10 -10.72
N ALA A 89 5.79 5.75 -9.46
CA ALA A 89 5.78 6.70 -8.34
C ALA A 89 7.15 7.37 -8.16
N ALA A 90 8.24 6.59 -8.20
CA ALA A 90 9.61 7.10 -8.11
C ALA A 90 9.94 8.11 -9.23
N ARG A 91 9.48 7.85 -10.47
CA ARG A 91 9.68 8.77 -11.60
C ARG A 91 8.93 10.09 -11.39
N ILE A 92 7.69 10.03 -10.90
CA ILE A 92 6.88 11.23 -10.61
C ILE A 92 7.53 12.07 -9.51
N ALA A 93 7.95 11.44 -8.41
CA ALA A 93 8.60 12.13 -7.30
C ALA A 93 9.90 12.81 -7.75
N ARG A 94 10.78 12.06 -8.44
CA ARG A 94 12.04 12.60 -8.98
C ARG A 94 11.83 13.79 -9.92
N ALA A 95 10.80 13.75 -10.77
CA ALA A 95 10.48 14.83 -11.70
C ALA A 95 9.95 16.10 -11.01
N SER A 96 9.48 15.96 -9.76
CA SER A 96 8.80 17.03 -9.00
C SER A 96 9.62 17.50 -7.79
N HIS A 97 10.83 16.96 -7.62
CA HIS A 97 11.71 17.23 -6.48
C HIS A 97 11.12 16.83 -5.11
N THR A 98 10.30 15.78 -5.14
CA THR A 98 9.82 15.04 -3.97
C THR A 98 10.72 13.85 -3.68
#